data_AF-X1KCP0-F1
#
_entry.id   AF-X1KCP0-F1
#
_cell.length_a   1.000
_cell.length_b   1.000
_cell.length_c   1.000
_cell.angle_alpha   90.00
_cell.angle_beta   90.00
_cell.angle_gamma   90.00
#
_symmetry.space_group_name_H-M   'P 1'
#
loop_
_entity.id
_entity.type
_entity.pdbx_description
1 polymer ?
#
loop_
_entity_poly.entity_id
_entity_poly.type
_entity_poly.pdbx_seq_one_letter_code
_entity_poly.pdbx_strand_id
1 'polypeptide(L)'
;PEASKPFTSMAYFSAPFPIFLAASRTPSANKSSGLTYAINVRGADHLRSLCVIDELSFRSKAKERFPEYDTDIICDLLDERYKGYMVADQEALFAICDSLIVCKYGVMWPPIYYWEDFAHLIYVLTGIEKYSDIEETKLLGERISHLKRMFNIRLGWSKVNDSLHSRFTDEPMPSGPAKGEVVDLETMLREYYEVRDYDWKTGFPKRSTLKKVGLEDVADELEKTGKLAK
;
A
#
# COMPACT_ATOMS: atom_id res chain seq x y z
N PRO A 1 -20.51 44.42 -16.76
CA PRO A 1 -19.12 44.25 -16.29
C PRO A 1 -19.03 43.01 -15.40
N GLU A 2 -18.82 41.84 -16.03
CA GLU A 2 -18.12 40.67 -15.48
C GLU A 2 -18.22 39.57 -16.54
N ALA A 3 -17.35 39.69 -17.54
CA ALA A 3 -17.14 38.64 -18.53
C ALA A 3 -16.27 37.54 -17.89
N SER A 4 -16.86 36.35 -17.79
CA SER A 4 -16.21 35.05 -18.00
C SER A 4 -14.70 34.98 -17.72
N LYS A 5 -14.32 34.61 -16.50
CA LYS A 5 -13.00 34.01 -16.28
C LYS A 5 -13.03 32.59 -16.86
N PRO A 6 -12.11 32.23 -17.76
CA PRO A 6 -12.10 30.91 -18.37
C PRO A 6 -11.77 29.86 -17.30
N PHE A 7 -12.53 28.78 -17.33
CA PHE A 7 -12.31 27.57 -16.55
C PHE A 7 -10.97 26.96 -17.00
N THR A 8 -9.87 27.33 -16.36
CA THR A 8 -8.53 26.82 -16.68
C THR A 8 -8.37 25.42 -16.08
N SER A 9 -8.86 24.41 -16.81
CA SER A 9 -8.67 22.98 -16.53
C SER A 9 -7.24 22.47 -16.76
N MET A 10 -6.26 23.36 -16.93
CA MET A 10 -4.92 23.02 -17.44
C MET A 10 -3.76 23.33 -16.48
N ALA A 11 -4.04 23.71 -15.23
CA ALA A 11 -3.01 23.96 -14.20
C ALA A 11 -2.80 22.79 -13.22
N TYR A 12 -3.43 21.63 -13.44
CA TYR A 12 -3.43 20.50 -12.49
C TYR A 12 -2.22 19.54 -12.59
N PHE A 13 -1.19 19.87 -13.39
CA PHE A 13 -0.11 18.94 -13.74
C PHE A 13 1.30 19.47 -13.45
N SER A 14 1.52 20.18 -12.34
CA SER A 14 2.89 20.43 -11.86
C SER A 14 3.11 19.77 -10.52
N ALA A 15 3.24 18.45 -10.53
CA ALA A 15 3.66 17.69 -9.36
C ALA A 15 4.90 16.87 -9.76
N PRO A 16 6.01 16.94 -9.01
CA PRO A 16 7.11 16.00 -9.15
C PRO A 16 6.70 14.66 -8.51
N PHE A 17 5.66 14.04 -9.06
CA PHE A 17 5.28 12.67 -8.80
C PHE A 17 6.02 11.77 -9.78
N PRO A 18 6.22 10.47 -9.46
CA PRO A 18 6.31 9.49 -10.54
C PRO A 18 5.00 9.55 -11.35
N ILE A 19 5.08 10.28 -12.46
CA ILE A 19 4.18 10.54 -13.61
C ILE A 19 2.96 9.61 -13.70
N PHE A 20 2.00 9.68 -12.78
CA PHE A 20 0.74 8.94 -12.87
C PHE A 20 -0.41 9.74 -12.24
N LEU A 21 -1.51 9.88 -13.01
CA LEU A 21 -2.77 10.44 -12.55
C LEU A 21 -3.29 9.63 -11.35
N ALA A 22 -3.55 10.31 -10.23
CA ALA A 22 -4.23 9.69 -9.10
C ALA A 22 -5.57 9.11 -9.58
N ALA A 23 -5.82 7.84 -9.28
CA ALA A 23 -7.08 7.21 -9.58
C ALA A 23 -8.25 7.87 -8.80
N SER A 24 -9.49 7.61 -9.21
CA SER A 24 -10.75 8.31 -8.82
C SER A 24 -11.08 8.47 -7.32
N ARG A 25 -10.20 8.10 -6.39
CA ARG A 25 -10.37 8.32 -4.94
C ARG A 25 -9.55 9.51 -4.45
N THR A 26 -10.17 10.35 -3.62
CA THR A 26 -9.50 11.48 -2.97
C THR A 26 -8.85 11.03 -1.66
N PRO A 27 -7.51 11.14 -1.51
CA PRO A 27 -6.78 10.74 -0.29
C PRO A 27 -7.34 11.32 1.01
N SER A 28 -7.72 12.60 1.01
CA SER A 28 -8.28 13.27 2.20
C SER A 28 -9.63 12.70 2.64
N ALA A 29 -10.33 11.96 1.77
CA ALA A 29 -11.61 11.31 2.07
C ALA A 29 -11.50 9.79 2.24
N ASN A 30 -10.31 9.21 2.00
CA ASN A 30 -10.01 7.80 2.16
C ASN A 30 -8.51 7.66 2.46
N LYS A 31 -8.16 7.56 3.75
CA LYS A 31 -6.76 7.64 4.19
C LYS A 31 -5.91 6.46 3.70
N SER A 32 -6.44 5.23 3.68
CA SER A 32 -5.72 4.05 3.18
C SER A 32 -5.39 4.14 1.68
N SER A 33 -6.27 4.74 0.88
CA SER A 33 -5.99 5.04 -0.53
C SER A 33 -4.90 6.09 -0.67
N GLY A 34 -4.89 7.08 0.23
CA GLY A 34 -3.80 8.06 0.34
C GLY A 34 -2.45 7.41 0.57
N LEU A 35 -2.33 6.53 1.58
CA LEU A 35 -1.10 5.77 1.80
C LEU A 35 -0.74 4.92 0.58
N THR A 36 -1.70 4.20 0.01
CA THR A 36 -1.50 3.38 -1.19
C THR A 36 -0.87 4.19 -2.32
N TYR A 37 -1.34 5.40 -2.60
CA TYR A 37 -0.73 6.23 -3.65
C TYR A 37 0.69 6.69 -3.31
N ALA A 38 0.97 6.97 -2.04
CA ALA A 38 2.29 7.43 -1.61
C ALA A 38 3.37 6.35 -1.79
N ILE A 39 3.08 5.10 -1.41
CA ILE A 39 4.11 4.04 -1.36
C ILE A 39 4.22 3.20 -2.64
N ASN A 40 3.26 3.32 -3.56
CA ASN A 40 3.12 2.39 -4.67
C ASN A 40 4.27 2.49 -5.67
N VAL A 41 4.97 1.36 -5.84
CA VAL A 41 6.14 1.18 -6.70
C VAL A 41 5.92 1.50 -8.18
N ARG A 42 4.67 1.53 -8.65
CA ARG A 42 4.31 1.86 -10.05
C ARG A 42 3.62 3.21 -10.23
N GLY A 43 3.62 4.06 -9.19
CA GLY A 43 2.94 5.36 -9.19
C GLY A 43 1.54 5.32 -8.57
N ALA A 44 0.79 6.42 -8.68
CA ALA A 44 -0.48 6.67 -7.99
C ALA A 44 -1.66 5.81 -8.50
N ASP A 45 -1.56 4.51 -8.31
CA ASP A 45 -2.57 3.51 -8.65
C ASP A 45 -3.18 2.88 -7.38
N HIS A 46 -4.49 2.67 -7.40
CA HIS A 46 -5.22 2.10 -6.27
C HIS A 46 -5.19 0.56 -6.26
N LEU A 47 -5.06 -0.08 -7.42
CA LEU A 47 -5.17 -1.53 -7.55
C LEU A 47 -3.99 -2.31 -6.98
N ARG A 48 -2.98 -1.63 -6.42
CA ARG A 48 -1.81 -2.29 -5.80
C ARG A 48 -2.09 -2.81 -4.39
N SER A 49 -2.88 -2.08 -3.61
CA SER A 49 -3.13 -2.36 -2.19
C SER A 49 -4.44 -1.75 -1.71
N LEU A 50 -5.43 -1.65 -2.60
CA LEU A 50 -6.76 -1.14 -2.25
C LEU A 50 -7.32 -1.94 -1.07
N CYS A 51 -7.53 -1.26 0.05
CA CYS A 51 -8.34 -1.79 1.12
C CYS A 51 -9.79 -1.36 0.92
N VAL A 52 -10.68 -2.35 0.91
CA VAL A 52 -12.14 -2.15 0.84
C VAL A 52 -12.83 -2.32 2.18
N ILE A 53 -12.09 -2.86 3.17
CA ILE A 53 -12.61 -3.17 4.50
C ILE A 53 -12.98 -1.87 5.21
N ASP A 54 -12.19 -0.83 5.01
CA ASP A 54 -12.49 0.53 5.45
C ASP A 54 -13.44 1.26 4.51
N GLU A 55 -13.27 1.13 3.19
CA GLU A 55 -14.10 1.82 2.21
C GLU A 55 -15.60 1.49 2.31
N LEU A 56 -15.93 0.22 2.50
CA LEU A 56 -17.30 -0.28 2.58
C LEU A 56 -17.69 -0.74 4.00
N SER A 57 -16.83 -0.46 4.98
CA SER A 57 -17.03 -0.82 6.39
C SER A 57 -17.44 -2.29 6.59
N PHE A 58 -16.71 -3.23 5.97
CA PHE A 58 -16.94 -4.68 6.15
C PHE A 58 -16.50 -5.14 7.56
N ARG A 59 -17.24 -4.73 8.59
CA ARG A 59 -16.90 -4.92 10.00
C ARG A 59 -16.68 -6.38 10.41
N SER A 60 -17.43 -7.32 9.82
CA SER A 60 -17.22 -8.76 10.08
C SER A 60 -15.87 -9.22 9.56
N LYS A 61 -15.49 -8.81 8.35
CA LYS A 61 -14.20 -9.13 7.75
C LYS A 61 -13.04 -8.38 8.41
N ALA A 62 -13.26 -7.16 8.90
CA ALA A 62 -12.29 -6.47 9.73
C ALA A 62 -11.94 -7.28 10.98
N LYS A 63 -12.95 -7.75 11.73
CA LYS A 63 -12.74 -8.59 12.93
C LYS A 63 -12.08 -9.92 12.64
N GLU A 64 -12.41 -10.53 11.50
CA GLU A 64 -11.84 -11.81 11.07
C GLU A 64 -10.36 -11.68 10.68
N ARG A 65 -10.01 -10.65 9.91
CA ARG A 65 -8.67 -10.50 9.32
C ARG A 65 -7.68 -9.74 10.20
N PHE A 66 -8.20 -8.88 11.07
CA PHE A 66 -7.43 -7.99 11.93
C PHE A 66 -8.00 -7.96 13.37
N PRO A 67 -8.11 -9.12 14.05
CA PRO A 67 -8.70 -9.23 15.38
C PRO A 67 -7.94 -8.43 16.46
N GLU A 68 -6.68 -8.09 16.22
CA GLU A 68 -5.80 -7.35 17.14
C GLU A 68 -6.08 -5.85 17.18
N TYR A 69 -6.79 -5.31 16.19
CA TYR A 69 -7.05 -3.87 16.05
C TYR A 69 -8.52 -3.53 16.30
N ASP A 70 -8.76 -2.29 16.68
CA ASP A 70 -10.12 -1.80 16.88
C ASP A 70 -10.86 -1.74 15.53
N THR A 71 -11.96 -2.48 15.44
CA THR A 71 -12.80 -2.54 14.23
C THR A 71 -13.43 -1.20 13.88
N ASP A 72 -13.77 -0.37 14.88
CA ASP A 72 -14.39 0.93 14.64
C ASP A 72 -13.39 1.87 13.95
N ILE A 73 -12.12 1.80 14.37
CA ILE A 73 -11.01 2.57 13.78
C ILE A 73 -10.67 2.03 12.39
N ILE A 74 -10.51 0.71 12.25
CA ILE A 74 -10.20 0.08 10.95
C ILE A 74 -11.24 0.43 9.90
N CYS A 75 -12.53 0.39 10.25
CA CYS A 75 -13.61 0.65 9.32
C CYS A 75 -13.93 2.14 9.11
N ASP A 76 -13.21 3.05 9.77
CA ASP A 76 -13.34 4.49 9.54
C ASP A 76 -12.47 4.91 8.35
N LEU A 77 -13.08 5.59 7.38
CA LEU A 77 -12.41 6.11 6.19
C LEU A 77 -11.46 7.27 6.49
N LEU A 78 -11.70 7.99 7.58
CA LEU A 78 -11.04 9.24 7.93
C LEU A 78 -9.93 9.07 8.98
N ASP A 79 -9.91 7.94 9.69
CA ASP A 79 -8.88 7.64 10.67
C ASP A 79 -7.62 7.08 9.99
N GLU A 80 -6.45 7.61 10.34
CA GLU A 80 -5.17 7.15 9.80
C GLU A 80 -4.60 5.93 10.52
N ARG A 81 -5.08 5.60 11.72
CA ARG A 81 -4.54 4.50 12.51
C ARG A 81 -4.84 3.16 11.86
N TYR A 82 -3.89 2.25 11.99
CA TYR A 82 -3.87 0.89 11.46
C TYR A 82 -3.86 0.77 9.93
N LYS A 83 -3.94 1.89 9.19
CA LYS A 83 -3.98 1.87 7.72
C LYS A 83 -2.67 1.38 7.14
N GLY A 84 -1.53 1.61 7.80
CA GLY A 84 -0.24 1.08 7.39
C GLY A 84 -0.21 -0.45 7.38
N TYR A 85 -0.73 -1.08 8.43
CA TYR A 85 -0.79 -2.54 8.54
C TYR A 85 -1.75 -3.14 7.50
N MET A 86 -2.93 -2.55 7.33
CA MET A 86 -3.91 -2.99 6.33
C MET A 86 -3.37 -2.90 4.91
N VAL A 87 -2.72 -1.79 4.57
CA VAL A 87 -2.14 -1.58 3.23
C VAL A 87 -0.99 -2.55 2.96
N ALA A 88 -0.13 -2.84 3.94
CA ALA A 88 0.96 -3.80 3.77
C ALA A 88 0.46 -5.24 3.53
N ASP A 89 -0.56 -5.67 4.27
CA ASP A 89 -1.22 -6.96 4.09
C ASP A 89 -1.86 -7.06 2.69
N GLN A 90 -2.69 -6.08 2.32
CA GLN A 90 -3.34 -6.08 1.01
C GLN A 90 -2.34 -5.99 -0.14
N GLU A 91 -1.25 -5.24 0.04
CA GLU A 91 -0.18 -5.19 -0.94
C GLU A 91 0.44 -6.58 -1.17
N ALA A 92 0.74 -7.33 -0.11
CA ALA A 92 1.33 -8.66 -0.23
C ALA A 92 0.33 -9.65 -0.87
N LEU A 93 -0.94 -9.62 -0.46
CA LEU A 93 -2.00 -10.46 -1.00
C LEU A 93 -2.21 -10.19 -2.50
N PHE A 94 -2.27 -8.92 -2.89
CA PHE A 94 -2.46 -8.53 -4.29
C PHE A 94 -1.25 -8.87 -5.15
N ALA A 95 -0.05 -8.97 -4.58
CA ALA A 95 1.11 -9.46 -5.31
C ALA A 95 0.91 -10.93 -5.74
N ILE A 96 0.34 -11.76 -4.87
CA ILE A 96 -0.04 -13.14 -5.20
C ILE A 96 -1.15 -13.17 -6.24
N CYS A 97 -2.19 -12.36 -6.08
CA CYS A 97 -3.29 -12.26 -7.04
C CYS A 97 -2.79 -11.94 -8.46
N ASP A 98 -1.90 -10.95 -8.57
CA ASP A 98 -1.30 -10.55 -9.85
C ASP A 98 -0.42 -11.65 -10.44
N SER A 99 0.33 -12.37 -9.62
CA SER A 99 1.16 -13.51 -10.07
C SER A 99 0.32 -14.70 -10.55
N LEU A 100 -0.85 -14.94 -9.96
CA LEU A 100 -1.79 -15.99 -10.39
C LEU A 100 -2.72 -15.52 -11.51
N ILE A 101 -2.68 -14.24 -11.88
CA ILE A 101 -3.56 -13.63 -12.89
C ILE A 101 -5.04 -13.75 -12.47
N VAL A 102 -5.31 -13.74 -11.16
CA VAL A 102 -6.66 -13.78 -10.60
C VAL A 102 -7.21 -12.35 -10.54
N CYS A 103 -8.44 -12.17 -11.02
CA CYS A 103 -9.11 -10.87 -10.93
C CYS A 103 -9.28 -10.47 -9.46
N LYS A 104 -8.78 -9.27 -9.11
CA LYS A 104 -8.83 -8.74 -7.73
C LYS A 104 -10.25 -8.47 -7.22
N TYR A 105 -11.28 -8.44 -8.09
CA TYR A 105 -12.67 -8.23 -7.67
C TYR A 105 -13.13 -9.24 -6.62
N GLY A 106 -12.73 -10.51 -6.70
CA GLY A 106 -13.10 -11.51 -5.67
C GLY A 106 -12.38 -11.34 -4.32
N VAL A 107 -11.34 -10.50 -4.28
CA VAL A 107 -10.53 -10.21 -3.09
C VAL A 107 -10.92 -8.87 -2.48
N MET A 108 -11.38 -7.92 -3.31
CA MET A 108 -11.74 -6.57 -2.90
C MET A 108 -13.26 -6.36 -2.82
N TRP A 109 -14.07 -6.85 -3.75
CA TRP A 109 -15.50 -6.51 -3.79
C TRP A 109 -16.34 -7.65 -4.38
N PRO A 110 -16.89 -8.54 -3.53
CA PRO A 110 -16.73 -8.59 -2.07
C PRO A 110 -15.36 -9.17 -1.66
N PRO A 111 -14.87 -8.90 -0.44
CA PRO A 111 -13.67 -9.52 0.10
C PRO A 111 -13.93 -10.99 0.49
N ILE A 112 -14.16 -11.82 -0.52
CA ILE A 112 -14.47 -13.25 -0.37
C ILE A 112 -13.18 -14.01 -0.13
N TYR A 113 -12.19 -13.84 -1.00
CA TYR A 113 -10.93 -14.58 -0.94
C TYR A 113 -9.91 -13.87 -0.05
N TYR A 114 -9.14 -14.67 0.69
CA TYR A 114 -8.03 -14.21 1.52
C TYR A 114 -6.87 -15.22 1.49
N TRP A 115 -5.96 -15.15 2.46
CA TRP A 115 -4.71 -15.92 2.46
C TRP A 115 -4.92 -17.43 2.40
N GLU A 116 -5.91 -17.96 3.11
CA GLU A 116 -6.28 -19.38 3.15
C GLU A 116 -6.63 -19.90 1.75
N ASP A 117 -7.43 -19.13 1.01
CA ASP A 117 -7.87 -19.48 -0.33
C ASP A 117 -6.69 -19.52 -1.31
N PHE A 118 -5.78 -18.55 -1.22
CA PHE A 118 -4.62 -18.49 -2.11
C PHE A 118 -3.57 -19.55 -1.79
N ALA A 119 -3.32 -19.84 -0.51
CA ALA A 119 -2.44 -20.95 -0.12
C ALA A 119 -2.99 -22.28 -0.68
N HIS A 120 -4.27 -22.55 -0.44
CA HIS A 120 -4.92 -23.74 -0.97
C HIS A 120 -4.90 -23.80 -2.51
N LEU A 121 -5.18 -22.68 -3.18
CA LEU A 121 -5.18 -22.60 -4.64
C LEU A 121 -3.79 -22.87 -5.24
N ILE A 122 -2.73 -22.25 -4.69
CA ILE A 122 -1.35 -22.46 -5.15
C ILE A 122 -0.96 -23.92 -4.98
N TYR A 123 -1.23 -24.51 -3.81
CA TYR A 123 -0.92 -25.91 -3.54
C TYR A 123 -1.62 -26.86 -4.52
N VAL A 124 -2.94 -26.72 -4.71
CA VAL A 124 -3.72 -27.60 -5.59
C VAL A 124 -3.30 -27.48 -7.06
N LEU A 125 -2.98 -26.28 -7.53
CA LEU A 125 -2.59 -26.06 -8.92
C LEU A 125 -1.16 -26.52 -9.24
N THR A 126 -0.24 -26.41 -8.28
CA THR A 126 1.20 -26.63 -8.54
C THR A 126 1.74 -27.94 -7.94
N GLY A 127 1.07 -28.51 -6.95
CA GLY A 127 1.56 -29.65 -6.17
C GLY A 127 2.72 -29.31 -5.22
N ILE A 128 3.09 -28.03 -5.07
CA ILE A 128 4.20 -27.63 -4.20
C ILE A 128 3.72 -27.61 -2.74
N GLU A 129 4.04 -28.67 -1.99
CA GLU A 129 3.60 -28.88 -0.60
C GLU A 129 3.88 -27.69 0.32
N LYS A 130 4.99 -26.99 0.10
CA LYS A 130 5.37 -25.80 0.87
C LYS A 130 4.25 -24.76 0.96
N TYR A 131 3.48 -24.56 -0.11
CA TYR A 131 2.42 -23.55 -0.14
C TYR A 131 1.07 -24.04 0.39
N SER A 132 1.03 -25.24 0.98
CA SER A 132 -0.10 -25.65 1.84
C SER A 132 -0.09 -24.92 3.18
N ASP A 133 1.06 -24.37 3.59
CA ASP A 133 1.19 -23.47 4.73
C ASP A 133 0.93 -22.02 4.32
N ILE A 134 -0.04 -21.39 5.00
CA ILE A 134 -0.46 -20.00 4.77
C ILE A 134 0.70 -19.02 5.00
N GLU A 135 1.55 -19.27 6.01
CA GLU A 135 2.65 -18.37 6.34
C GLU A 135 3.70 -18.34 5.23
N GLU A 136 3.93 -19.47 4.55
CA GLU A 136 4.82 -19.52 3.38
C GLU A 136 4.25 -18.76 2.18
N THR A 137 2.92 -18.76 2.00
CA THR A 137 2.25 -17.93 0.98
C THR A 137 2.33 -16.44 1.32
N LYS A 138 2.21 -16.06 2.60
CA LYS A 138 2.42 -14.67 3.04
C LYS A 138 3.85 -14.22 2.78
N LEU A 139 4.85 -15.03 3.12
CA LEU A 139 6.26 -14.76 2.82
C LEU A 139 6.52 -14.62 1.32
N LEU A 140 5.82 -15.38 0.48
CA LEU A 140 5.90 -15.23 -0.98
C LEU A 140 5.35 -13.87 -1.45
N GLY A 141 4.22 -13.43 -0.89
CA GLY A 141 3.63 -12.10 -1.18
C GLY A 141 4.54 -10.96 -0.71
N GLU A 142 5.14 -11.09 0.47
CA GLU A 142 6.16 -10.17 0.98
C GLU A 142 7.39 -10.14 0.07
N ARG A 143 7.93 -11.30 -0.33
CA ARG A 143 9.08 -11.41 -1.26
C ARG A 143 8.85 -10.59 -2.51
N ILE A 144 7.71 -10.78 -3.18
CA ILE A 144 7.38 -10.07 -4.43
C ILE A 144 7.27 -8.56 -4.17
N SER A 145 6.66 -8.16 -3.06
CA SER A 145 6.45 -6.75 -2.72
C SER A 145 7.78 -6.05 -2.40
N HIS A 146 8.64 -6.69 -1.60
CA HIS A 146 10.00 -6.22 -1.33
C HIS A 146 10.83 -6.14 -2.61
N LEU A 147 10.82 -7.17 -3.46
CA LEU A 147 11.62 -7.18 -4.69
C LEU A 147 11.27 -6.00 -5.61
N LYS A 148 9.98 -5.72 -5.81
CA LYS A 148 9.53 -4.54 -6.58
C LYS A 148 10.03 -3.24 -5.98
N ARG A 149 9.97 -3.11 -4.65
CA ARG A 149 10.46 -1.94 -3.93
C ARG A 149 11.99 -1.79 -4.02
N MET A 150 12.72 -2.90 -3.93
CA MET A 150 14.19 -2.92 -4.03
C MET A 150 14.68 -2.55 -5.42
N PHE A 151 13.95 -2.94 -6.46
CA PHE A 151 14.23 -2.47 -7.82
C PHE A 151 14.19 -0.93 -7.89
N ASN A 152 13.17 -0.30 -7.31
CA ASN A 152 13.07 1.16 -7.27
C ASN A 152 14.16 1.80 -6.39
N ILE A 153 14.45 1.22 -5.21
CA ILE A 153 15.52 1.71 -4.32
C ILE A 153 16.87 1.66 -5.04
N ARG A 154 17.16 0.58 -5.77
CA ARG A 154 18.36 0.48 -6.61
C ARG A 154 18.45 1.63 -7.62
N LEU A 155 17.33 2.08 -8.17
CA LEU A 155 17.24 3.21 -9.09
C LEU A 155 17.21 4.59 -8.43
N GLY A 156 17.23 4.67 -7.09
CA GLY A 156 17.31 5.93 -6.35
C GLY A 156 16.06 6.29 -5.57
N TRP A 157 15.06 5.41 -5.48
CA TRP A 157 13.92 5.60 -4.59
C TRP A 157 14.38 5.63 -3.13
N SER A 158 13.81 6.55 -2.36
CA SER A 158 14.02 6.70 -0.91
C SER A 158 12.71 7.13 -0.24
N LYS A 159 12.74 7.35 1.08
CA LYS A 159 11.60 7.90 1.82
C LYS A 159 10.99 9.15 1.20
N VAL A 160 11.79 10.03 0.60
CA VAL A 160 11.30 11.28 -0.02
C VAL A 160 10.28 11.02 -1.13
N ASN A 161 10.36 9.86 -1.78
CA ASN A 161 9.43 9.47 -2.82
C ASN A 161 8.09 8.96 -2.28
N ASP A 162 8.02 8.56 -1.01
CA ASP A 162 6.79 8.13 -0.36
C ASP A 162 6.01 9.37 0.11
N SER A 163 5.44 10.10 -0.85
CA SER A 163 4.79 11.39 -0.60
C SER A 163 3.46 11.51 -1.34
N LEU A 164 2.64 12.45 -0.86
CA LEU A 164 1.42 12.88 -1.54
C LEU A 164 1.59 14.32 -2.06
N HIS A 165 0.70 14.72 -2.97
CA HIS A 165 0.66 16.11 -3.42
C HIS A 165 0.24 16.99 -2.24
N SER A 166 0.88 18.16 -2.09
CA SER A 166 0.65 19.08 -0.96
C SER A 166 -0.82 19.42 -0.74
N ARG A 167 -1.60 19.52 -1.81
CA ARG A 167 -3.08 19.66 -1.74
C ARG A 167 -3.75 18.67 -0.78
N PHE A 168 -3.27 17.42 -0.69
CA PHE A 168 -3.90 16.41 0.18
C PHE A 168 -3.41 16.49 1.62
N THR A 169 -2.22 17.03 1.87
CA THR A 169 -1.62 17.14 3.21
C THR A 169 -1.85 18.50 3.87
N ASP A 170 -2.01 19.55 3.07
CA ASP A 170 -1.97 20.94 3.53
C ASP A 170 -3.29 21.68 3.32
N GLU A 171 -4.07 21.32 2.30
CA GLU A 171 -5.34 21.98 1.97
C GLU A 171 -6.53 21.16 2.48
N PRO A 172 -7.27 21.64 3.51
CA PRO A 172 -8.44 20.93 4.01
C PRO A 172 -9.52 20.78 2.93
N MET A 173 -10.18 19.62 2.96
CA MET A 173 -11.31 19.37 2.06
C MET A 173 -12.41 20.44 2.23
N PRO A 174 -12.84 21.08 1.13
CA PRO A 174 -13.71 22.26 1.20
C PRO A 174 -15.15 21.94 1.60
N SER A 175 -15.63 20.74 1.26
CA SER A 175 -17.03 20.33 1.45
C SER A 175 -17.18 18.81 1.42
N GLY A 176 -18.39 18.32 1.73
CA GLY A 176 -18.72 16.89 1.75
C GLY A 176 -18.48 16.23 3.12
N PRO A 177 -18.60 14.88 3.19
CA PRO A 177 -18.47 14.13 4.44
C PRO A 177 -17.08 14.27 5.09
N ALA A 178 -16.03 14.45 4.27
CA ALA A 178 -14.66 14.64 4.72
C ALA A 178 -14.29 16.13 4.87
N LYS A 179 -15.26 17.05 5.03
CA LYS A 179 -14.96 18.49 5.12
C LYS A 179 -14.03 18.79 6.29
N GLY A 180 -12.94 19.52 6.01
CA GLY A 180 -11.93 19.88 7.01
C GLY A 180 -10.79 18.86 7.12
N GLU A 181 -10.91 17.70 6.49
CA GLU A 181 -9.88 16.66 6.53
C GLU A 181 -8.67 16.99 5.65
N VAL A 182 -7.50 16.66 6.17
CA VAL A 182 -6.21 16.55 5.47
C VAL A 182 -5.64 15.16 5.74
N VAL A 183 -4.62 14.73 5.00
CA VAL A 183 -3.99 13.41 5.22
C VAL A 183 -2.79 13.53 6.16
N ASP A 184 -2.85 12.90 7.32
CA ASP A 184 -1.65 12.64 8.13
C ASP A 184 -0.88 11.43 7.59
N LEU A 185 -0.07 11.70 6.55
CA LEU A 185 0.72 10.67 5.90
C LEU A 185 1.83 10.11 6.81
N GLU A 186 2.32 10.89 7.78
CA GLU A 186 3.42 10.46 8.65
C GLU A 186 2.99 9.28 9.53
N THR A 187 1.82 9.38 10.16
CA THR A 187 1.26 8.30 11.00
C THR A 187 1.15 6.99 10.22
N MET A 188 0.54 7.04 9.04
CA MET A 188 0.37 5.85 8.19
C MET A 188 1.70 5.26 7.68
N LEU A 189 2.67 6.12 7.32
CA LEU A 189 3.99 5.66 6.87
C LEU A 189 4.77 5.00 8.00
N ARG A 190 4.63 5.47 9.25
CA ARG A 190 5.31 4.85 10.40
C ARG A 190 4.84 3.41 10.61
N GLU A 191 3.53 3.20 10.61
CA GLU A 191 2.94 1.86 10.69
C GLU A 191 3.39 0.98 9.52
N TYR A 192 3.37 1.51 8.29
CA TYR A 192 3.79 0.78 7.10
C TYR A 192 5.29 0.38 7.15
N TYR A 193 6.14 1.28 7.64
CA TYR A 193 7.58 1.01 7.75
C TYR A 193 7.89 0.04 8.89
N GLU A 194 7.13 0.11 9.98
CA GLU A 194 7.23 -0.83 11.08
C GLU A 194 6.95 -2.26 10.61
N VAL A 195 5.81 -2.49 9.93
CA VAL A 195 5.45 -3.83 9.44
C VAL A 195 6.38 -4.33 8.33
N ARG A 196 6.91 -3.44 7.49
CA ARG A 196 7.90 -3.78 6.46
C ARG A 196 9.33 -3.86 7.00
N ASP A 197 9.57 -3.53 8.25
CA ASP A 197 10.89 -3.46 8.88
C ASP A 197 11.87 -2.55 8.10
N TYR A 198 11.38 -1.37 7.71
CA TYR A 198 12.13 -0.35 6.98
C TYR A 198 12.63 0.75 7.92
N ASP A 199 13.80 1.30 7.63
CA ASP A 199 14.36 2.41 8.39
C ASP A 199 13.56 3.70 8.15
N TRP A 200 13.14 4.36 9.23
CA TRP A 200 12.33 5.58 9.20
C TRP A 200 13.02 6.78 8.55
N LYS A 201 14.35 6.83 8.51
CA LYS A 201 15.07 7.98 7.95
C LYS A 201 15.27 7.84 6.45
N THR A 202 15.64 6.64 6.01
CA THR A 202 16.05 6.36 4.62
C THR A 202 14.94 5.72 3.79
N GLY A 203 14.04 4.95 4.41
CA GLY A 203 13.06 4.10 3.72
C GLY A 203 13.67 2.82 3.14
N PHE A 204 14.88 2.45 3.59
CA PHE A 204 15.57 1.24 3.16
C PHE A 204 15.23 0.06 4.08
N PRO A 205 15.21 -1.19 3.55
CA PRO A 205 14.95 -2.37 4.37
C PRO A 205 16.18 -2.73 5.21
N LYS A 206 15.95 -3.54 6.25
CA LYS A 206 17.04 -4.24 6.94
C LYS A 206 17.45 -5.51 6.20
N ARG A 207 18.70 -5.93 6.42
CA ARG A 207 19.22 -7.20 5.90
C ARG A 207 18.41 -8.40 6.36
N SER A 208 17.99 -8.40 7.63
CA SER A 208 17.16 -9.44 8.24
C SER A 208 15.86 -9.64 7.48
N THR A 209 15.20 -8.54 7.09
CA THR A 209 13.94 -8.54 6.35
C THR A 209 14.10 -9.24 5.00
N LEU A 210 15.10 -8.86 4.22
CA LEU A 210 15.35 -9.44 2.89
C LEU A 210 15.76 -10.91 2.99
N LYS A 211 16.55 -11.27 4.00
CA LYS A 211 16.91 -12.67 4.27
C LYS A 211 15.69 -13.52 4.63
N LYS A 212 14.79 -13.02 5.49
CA LYS A 212 13.55 -13.72 5.88
C LYS A 212 12.72 -14.12 4.66
N VAL A 213 12.66 -13.25 3.65
CA VAL A 213 11.91 -13.52 2.42
C VAL A 213 12.75 -14.17 1.32
N GLY A 214 14.00 -14.58 1.57
CA GLY A 214 14.86 -15.26 0.58
C GLY A 214 15.37 -14.36 -0.55
N LEU A 215 15.75 -13.12 -0.22
CA LEU A 215 16.34 -12.12 -1.13
C LEU A 215 17.75 -11.71 -0.67
N GLU A 216 18.56 -12.68 -0.22
CA GLU A 216 19.92 -12.44 0.29
C GLU A 216 20.85 -11.81 -0.77
N ASP A 217 20.72 -12.22 -2.02
CA ASP A 217 21.47 -11.68 -3.15
C ASP A 217 21.15 -10.20 -3.40
N VAL A 218 19.87 -9.83 -3.29
CA VAL A 218 19.43 -8.43 -3.37
C VAL A 218 19.97 -7.63 -2.18
N ALA A 219 20.00 -8.23 -0.98
CA ALA A 219 20.57 -7.58 0.20
C ALA A 219 22.06 -7.28 0.02
N ASP A 220 22.83 -8.22 -0.55
CA ASP A 220 24.24 -8.04 -0.86
C ASP A 220 24.49 -6.91 -1.88
N GLU A 221 23.62 -6.79 -2.89
CA GLU A 221 23.70 -5.71 -3.89
C GLU A 221 23.40 -4.34 -3.26
N LEU A 222 22.36 -4.25 -2.43
CA LEU A 222 21.99 -3.01 -1.75
C LEU A 222 23.04 -2.59 -0.71
N GLU A 223 23.67 -3.53 -0.02
CA GLU A 223 24.77 -3.25 0.92
C GLU A 223 25.96 -2.61 0.18
N LYS A 224 26.38 -3.18 -0.96
CA LYS A 224 27.47 -2.64 -1.78
C LYS A 224 27.21 -1.22 -2.28
N THR A 225 25.94 -0.88 -2.50
CA THR A 225 25.53 0.44 -2.98
C THR A 225 25.13 1.40 -1.85
N GLY A 226 25.26 0.99 -0.58
CA GLY A 226 24.93 1.81 0.59
C GLY A 226 23.43 2.06 0.77
N LYS A 227 22.58 1.19 0.22
CA LYS A 227 21.11 1.31 0.19
C LYS A 227 20.40 0.31 1.10
N LEU A 228 21.08 -0.10 2.16
CA LEU A 228 20.55 -0.99 3.18
C LEU A 228 20.52 -0.25 4.51
N ALA A 229 19.47 -0.48 5.30
CA ALA A 229 19.42 0.04 6.66
C ALA A 229 20.52 -0.62 7.52
N LYS A 230 21.10 0.18 8.42
CA LYS A 230 22.11 -0.28 9.38
C LYS A 230 21.49 -1.01 10.56
#